data_AF-A0A9D0YK97-F1
#
_entry.id   AF-A0A9D0YK97-F1
#
_cell.length_a   1.000
_cell.length_b   1.000
_cell.length_c   1.000
_cell.angle_alpha   90.00
_cell.angle_beta   90.00
_cell.angle_gamma   90.00
#
_symmetry.space_group_name_H-M   'P 1'
#
loop_
_entity.id
_entity.type
_entity.pdbx_description
1 polymer ?
#
loop_
_entity_poly.entity_id
_entity_poly.type
_entity_poly.pdbx_seq_one_letter_code
_entity_poly.pdbx_strand_id
1 'polypeptide(L)'
;MISFKLVADAIDFSRCDTLLFTSKQAVVSADEIDKRWKNYPSIAIGGATKKKIEALGGEVIYHPKYFYGEVLAKDIKSYFFDKKLLYLRPKEISFDSRAYLSQEGIELQEQIIYETSCKTYKIEEQPKKGAVIIFTSPSTIHCFFKNFSWDASYRAVLIGEATKKHLPKECLYLIADEALIDSCIKKSKEIEKNSDFSL
;
A
#
# COMPACT_ATOMS: atom_id res chain seq x y z
N MET A 1 -7.53 9.37 7.51
CA MET A 1 -7.26 8.22 8.42
C MET A 1 -5.79 7.97 8.68
N ILE A 2 -4.91 7.95 7.68
CA ILE A 2 -3.50 7.60 7.86
C ILE A 2 -2.60 8.83 7.74
N SER A 3 -1.51 8.86 8.51
CA SER A 3 -0.38 9.79 8.40
C SER A 3 0.92 9.01 8.22
N PHE A 4 1.87 9.64 7.53
CA PHE A 4 3.22 9.13 7.35
C PHE A 4 4.20 10.11 7.98
N LYS A 5 5.26 9.58 8.58
CA LYS A 5 6.34 10.36 9.17
C LYS A 5 7.67 9.77 8.72
N LEU A 6 8.57 10.60 8.22
CA LEU A 6 9.94 10.17 7.90
C LEU A 6 10.67 9.80 9.21
N VAL A 7 11.46 8.74 9.15
CA VAL A 7 12.25 8.26 10.31
C VAL A 7 13.73 8.12 9.98
N ALA A 8 14.14 8.51 8.78
CA ALA A 8 15.53 8.54 8.35
C ALA A 8 15.87 9.93 7.80
N ASP A 9 17.04 10.44 8.15
CA ASP A 9 17.54 11.74 7.67
C ASP A 9 18.33 11.63 6.37
N ALA A 10 18.80 10.43 6.02
CA ALA A 10 19.53 10.14 4.78
C ALA A 10 19.29 8.69 4.35
N ILE A 11 19.52 8.39 3.07
CA ILE A 11 19.54 7.03 2.54
C ILE A 11 21.00 6.55 2.43
N ASP A 12 21.29 5.38 2.99
CA ASP A 12 22.60 4.74 2.88
C ASP A 12 22.70 3.95 1.57
N PHE A 13 23.27 4.57 0.55
CA PHE A 13 23.52 3.93 -0.74
C PHE A 13 24.86 3.18 -0.81
N SER A 14 25.66 3.16 0.26
CA SER A 14 27.07 2.73 0.21
C SER A 14 27.29 1.28 -0.26
N ARG A 15 26.27 0.43 -0.14
CA ARG A 15 26.34 -0.99 -0.42
C ARG A 15 25.27 -1.48 -1.39
N CYS A 16 24.63 -0.59 -2.14
CA CYS A 16 23.59 -0.97 -3.10
C CYS A 16 23.89 -0.41 -4.50
N ASP A 17 23.37 -1.11 -5.51
CA ASP A 17 23.33 -0.64 -6.89
C ASP A 17 21.91 -0.57 -7.45
N THR A 18 20.92 -1.11 -6.72
CA THR A 18 19.54 -1.25 -7.17
C THR A 18 18.59 -1.03 -5.99
N LEU A 19 17.51 -0.26 -6.20
CA LEU A 19 16.50 -0.01 -5.18
C LEU A 19 15.29 -0.91 -5.36
N LEU A 20 14.68 -1.33 -4.26
CA LEU A 20 13.42 -2.06 -4.24
C LEU A 20 12.34 -1.20 -3.56
N PHE A 21 11.20 -1.05 -4.24
CA PHE A 21 10.03 -0.35 -3.69
C PHE A 21 8.77 -1.20 -3.77
N THR A 22 8.10 -1.36 -2.63
CA THR A 22 6.83 -2.09 -2.51
C THR A 22 5.61 -1.16 -2.43
N SER A 23 5.80 0.13 -2.12
CA SER A 23 4.70 1.09 -1.98
C SER A 23 5.01 2.45 -2.59
N LYS A 24 3.95 3.14 -3.07
CA LYS A 24 4.03 4.54 -3.52
C LYS A 24 4.62 5.47 -2.47
N GLN A 25 4.27 5.24 -1.19
CA GLN A 25 4.72 6.09 -0.11
C GLN A 25 6.22 5.96 0.15
N ALA A 26 6.80 4.76 -0.05
CA ALA A 26 8.24 4.59 0.04
C ALA A 26 8.98 5.44 -1.00
N VAL A 27 8.47 5.53 -2.23
CA VAL A 27 9.04 6.36 -3.29
C VAL A 27 8.95 7.85 -2.94
N VAL A 28 7.78 8.31 -2.46
CA VAL A 28 7.59 9.70 -2.03
C VAL A 28 8.53 10.04 -0.87
N SER A 29 8.64 9.16 0.10
CA SER A 29 9.50 9.35 1.28
C SER A 29 10.98 9.36 0.88
N ALA A 30 11.41 8.48 -0.02
CA ALA A 30 12.77 8.48 -0.55
C ALA A 30 13.09 9.78 -1.30
N ASP A 31 12.13 10.29 -2.09
CA ASP A 31 12.29 11.57 -2.78
C ASP A 31 12.36 12.76 -1.82
N GLU A 32 11.65 12.73 -0.70
CA GLU A 32 11.77 13.77 0.33
C GLU A 32 13.11 13.70 1.08
N ILE A 33 13.61 12.49 1.35
CA ILE A 33 14.86 12.29 2.11
C ILE A 33 16.09 12.61 1.26
N ASP A 34 16.22 12.03 0.07
CA ASP A 34 17.46 12.15 -0.72
C ASP A 34 17.22 11.93 -2.21
N LYS A 35 17.26 13.02 -3.00
CA LYS A 35 17.03 13.01 -4.46
C LYS A 35 17.99 12.10 -5.24
N ARG A 36 19.14 11.70 -4.68
CA ARG A 36 20.08 10.77 -5.32
C ARG A 36 19.47 9.40 -5.60
N TRP A 37 18.38 9.03 -4.94
CA TRP A 37 17.65 7.79 -5.21
C TRP A 37 17.33 7.60 -6.71
N LYS A 38 17.10 8.71 -7.44
CA LYS A 38 16.77 8.70 -8.87
C LYS A 38 17.89 8.18 -9.77
N ASN A 39 19.13 8.22 -9.27
CA ASN A 39 20.30 7.73 -10.00
C ASN A 39 20.45 6.21 -9.90
N TYR A 40 19.60 5.54 -9.12
CA TYR A 40 19.63 4.10 -8.94
C TYR A 40 18.47 3.44 -9.69
N PRO A 41 18.74 2.41 -10.51
CA PRO A 41 17.69 1.66 -11.13
C PRO A 41 16.80 1.01 -10.07
N SER A 42 15.49 1.05 -10.29
CA SER A 42 14.52 0.62 -9.28
C SER A 42 13.66 -0.56 -9.74
N ILE A 43 13.42 -1.48 -8.80
CA ILE A 43 12.43 -2.55 -8.91
C ILE A 43 11.15 -2.08 -8.24
N ALA A 44 10.04 -2.11 -8.99
CA ALA A 44 8.74 -1.67 -8.53
C ALA A 44 7.77 -2.85 -8.43
N ILE A 45 7.41 -3.24 -7.20
CA ILE A 45 6.55 -4.43 -7.05
C ILE A 45 5.11 -4.18 -7.52
N GLY A 46 4.54 -3.03 -7.18
CA GLY A 46 3.18 -2.66 -7.60
C GLY A 46 3.16 -1.72 -8.81
N GLY A 47 2.18 -1.88 -9.70
CA GLY A 47 2.06 -1.00 -10.88
C GLY A 47 1.84 0.47 -10.51
N ALA A 48 1.15 0.74 -9.39
CA ALA A 48 1.01 2.09 -8.84
C ALA A 48 2.34 2.66 -8.32
N THR A 49 3.21 1.81 -7.78
CA THR A 49 4.57 2.15 -7.34
C THR A 49 5.44 2.48 -8.55
N LYS A 50 5.40 1.65 -9.60
CA LYS A 50 6.08 1.89 -10.89
C LYS A 50 5.75 3.29 -11.43
N LYS A 51 4.46 3.59 -11.60
CA LYS A 51 4.00 4.90 -12.08
C LYS A 51 4.50 6.05 -11.22
N LYS A 52 4.61 5.86 -9.89
CA LYS A 52 5.10 6.90 -8.99
C LYS A 52 6.61 7.12 -9.09
N ILE A 53 7.40 6.07 -9.30
CA ILE A 53 8.85 6.17 -9.56
C ILE A 53 9.08 6.99 -10.84
N GLU A 54 8.44 6.58 -11.93
CA GLU A 54 8.56 7.25 -13.24
C GLU A 54 8.11 8.72 -13.15
N ALA A 55 6.99 9.00 -12.48
CA ALA A 55 6.49 10.36 -12.31
C ALA A 55 7.41 11.27 -11.49
N LEU A 56 8.26 10.72 -10.61
CA LEU A 56 9.24 11.48 -9.85
C LEU A 56 10.63 11.52 -10.51
N GLY A 57 10.76 10.94 -11.71
CA GLY A 57 11.99 10.96 -12.52
C GLY A 57 12.98 9.83 -12.20
N GLY A 58 12.55 8.75 -11.56
CA GLY A 58 13.37 7.54 -11.38
C GLY A 58 13.16 6.52 -12.51
N GLU A 59 14.13 5.62 -12.66
CA GLU A 59 14.08 4.53 -13.64
C GLU A 59 13.50 3.25 -13.01
N VAL A 60 12.57 2.59 -13.71
CA VAL A 60 12.05 1.27 -13.33
C VAL A 60 12.60 0.21 -14.27
N ILE A 61 13.52 -0.62 -13.77
CA ILE A 61 14.13 -1.71 -14.54
C ILE A 61 13.29 -2.99 -14.53
N TYR A 62 12.40 -3.15 -13.54
CA TYR A 62 11.52 -4.31 -13.47
C TYR A 62 10.25 -4.05 -12.65
N HIS A 63 9.15 -4.66 -13.13
CA HIS A 63 7.86 -4.71 -12.47
C HIS A 63 7.15 -6.03 -12.84
N PRO A 64 6.71 -6.84 -11.86
CA PRO A 64 6.06 -8.11 -12.16
C PRO A 64 4.70 -7.90 -12.83
N LYS A 65 4.39 -8.68 -13.86
CA LYS A 65 3.05 -8.69 -14.49
C LYS A 65 1.96 -9.21 -13.55
N TYR A 66 2.33 -10.13 -12.65
CA TYR A 66 1.42 -10.72 -11.67
C TYR A 66 2.04 -10.68 -10.28
N PHE A 67 1.29 -10.20 -9.29
CA PHE A 67 1.72 -10.17 -7.90
C PHE A 67 1.44 -11.54 -7.25
N TYR A 68 2.26 -12.54 -7.59
CA TYR A 68 2.36 -13.78 -6.84
C TYR A 68 3.75 -13.83 -6.21
N GLY A 69 3.83 -13.95 -4.88
CA GLY A 69 5.11 -13.94 -4.16
C GLY A 69 6.15 -14.87 -4.79
N GLU A 70 5.74 -16.09 -5.16
CA GLU A 70 6.60 -17.09 -5.83
C GLU A 70 7.17 -16.65 -7.16
N VAL A 71 6.39 -15.95 -7.97
CA VAL A 71 6.85 -15.43 -9.25
C VAL A 71 7.83 -14.28 -9.03
N LEU A 72 7.55 -13.42 -8.04
CA LEU A 72 8.42 -12.31 -7.72
C LEU A 72 9.80 -12.77 -7.23
N ALA A 73 9.85 -13.76 -6.34
CA ALA A 73 11.11 -14.34 -5.86
C ALA A 73 11.95 -14.89 -7.00
N LYS A 74 11.33 -15.69 -7.87
CA LYS A 74 11.99 -16.33 -9.01
C LYS A 74 12.50 -15.30 -10.01
N ASP A 75 11.71 -14.26 -10.29
CA ASP A 75 12.11 -13.20 -11.20
C ASP A 75 13.25 -12.36 -10.63
N ILE A 76 13.20 -12.00 -9.34
CA ILE A 76 14.30 -11.28 -8.70
C ILE A 76 15.58 -12.13 -8.70
N LYS A 77 15.46 -13.43 -8.40
CA LYS A 77 16.60 -14.35 -8.46
C LYS A 77 17.19 -14.43 -9.87
N SER A 78 16.35 -14.52 -10.88
CA SER A 78 16.81 -14.75 -12.25
C SER A 78 17.42 -13.48 -12.86
N TYR A 79 16.85 -12.32 -12.58
CA TYR A 79 17.25 -11.06 -13.21
C TYR A 79 18.24 -10.24 -12.38
N PHE A 80 18.31 -10.47 -11.07
CA PHE A 80 19.05 -9.61 -10.14
C PHE A 80 19.91 -10.37 -9.13
N PHE A 81 20.33 -11.61 -9.42
CA PHE A 81 21.22 -12.37 -8.52
C PHE A 81 22.56 -11.70 -8.26
N ASP A 82 23.05 -10.89 -9.21
CA ASP A 82 24.32 -10.17 -9.15
C ASP A 82 24.18 -8.77 -8.55
N LYS A 83 22.95 -8.31 -8.26
CA LYS A 83 22.66 -6.97 -7.77
C LYS A 83 22.68 -6.89 -6.26
N LYS A 84 23.05 -5.71 -5.76
CA LYS A 84 22.97 -5.38 -4.34
C LYS A 84 21.71 -4.56 -4.09
N LEU A 85 20.67 -5.25 -3.65
CA LEU A 85 19.34 -4.67 -3.49
C LEU A 85 19.20 -3.94 -2.15
N LEU A 86 18.73 -2.69 -2.20
CA LEU A 86 18.29 -1.94 -1.02
C LEU A 86 16.78 -1.73 -1.04
N TYR A 87 16.09 -2.34 -0.07
CA TYR A 87 14.67 -2.16 0.15
C TYR A 87 14.40 -0.96 1.05
N LEU A 88 13.87 0.10 0.44
CA LEU A 88 13.38 1.28 1.14
C LEU A 88 11.93 1.04 1.57
N ARG A 89 11.72 0.92 2.88
CA ARG A 89 10.47 0.36 3.43
C ARG A 89 9.86 1.16 4.58
N PRO A 90 8.55 0.98 4.86
CA PRO A 90 7.95 1.43 6.11
C PRO A 90 8.52 0.70 7.32
N LYS A 91 8.35 1.27 8.52
CA LYS A 91 8.68 0.60 9.78
C LYS A 91 7.88 -0.69 9.98
N GLU A 92 6.60 -0.67 9.63
CA GLU A 92 5.72 -1.85 9.67
C GLU A 92 5.43 -2.36 8.25
N ILE A 93 5.57 -3.67 8.03
CA ILE A 93 5.32 -4.31 6.73
C ILE A 93 4.15 -5.29 6.81
N SER A 94 3.40 -5.40 5.72
CA SER A 94 2.35 -6.43 5.57
C SER A 94 2.89 -7.76 5.05
N PHE A 95 4.11 -7.77 4.51
CA PHE A 95 4.77 -8.93 3.94
C PHE A 95 6.28 -8.82 4.14
N ASP A 96 6.90 -9.89 4.64
CA ASP A 96 8.34 -9.95 4.88
C ASP A 96 9.10 -10.31 3.60
N SER A 97 9.29 -9.31 2.74
CA SER A 97 10.05 -9.44 1.51
C SER A 97 11.48 -9.91 1.75
N ARG A 98 12.10 -9.55 2.89
CA ARG A 98 13.48 -9.95 3.19
C ARG A 98 13.56 -11.43 3.52
N ALA A 99 12.76 -11.91 4.47
CA ALA A 99 12.74 -13.33 4.83
C ALA A 99 12.40 -14.19 3.60
N TYR A 100 11.42 -13.73 2.82
CA TYR A 100 10.99 -14.42 1.62
C TYR A 100 12.08 -14.53 0.55
N LEU A 101 12.78 -13.44 0.23
CA LEU A 101 13.86 -13.45 -0.76
C LEU A 101 15.13 -14.13 -0.24
N SER A 102 15.36 -14.10 1.07
CA SER A 102 16.48 -14.81 1.70
C SER A 102 16.35 -16.33 1.57
N GLN A 103 15.13 -16.88 1.58
CA GLN A 103 14.89 -18.32 1.32
C GLN A 103 15.34 -18.74 -0.09
N GLU A 104 15.38 -17.79 -1.02
CA GLU A 104 15.80 -17.99 -2.39
C GLU A 104 17.28 -17.70 -2.64
N GLY A 105 18.04 -17.34 -1.60
CA GLY A 105 19.46 -17.02 -1.67
C GLY A 105 19.77 -15.60 -2.12
N ILE A 106 18.78 -14.69 -2.11
CA ILE A 106 18.95 -13.29 -2.48
C ILE A 106 19.20 -12.46 -1.22
N GLU A 107 20.30 -11.72 -1.18
CA GLU A 107 20.57 -10.76 -0.11
C GLU A 107 19.77 -9.47 -0.37
N LEU A 108 18.85 -9.15 0.54
CA LEU A 108 18.10 -7.90 0.53
C LEU A 108 18.48 -7.05 1.74
N GLN A 109 19.17 -5.93 1.49
CA GLN A 109 19.39 -4.90 2.49
C GLN A 109 18.09 -4.14 2.73
N GLU A 110 17.84 -3.70 3.95
CA GLU A 110 16.64 -2.94 4.31
C GLU A 110 17.03 -1.62 4.94
N GLN A 111 16.32 -0.55 4.57
CA GLN A 111 16.33 0.70 5.32
C GLN A 111 14.90 1.15 5.58
N ILE A 112 14.60 1.37 6.86
CA ILE A 112 13.34 1.94 7.30
C ILE A 112 13.42 3.46 7.07
N ILE A 113 12.54 3.99 6.23
CA ILE A 113 12.56 5.41 5.84
C ILE A 113 11.32 6.20 6.26
N TYR A 114 10.20 5.52 6.55
CA TYR A 114 9.03 6.16 7.14
C TYR A 114 8.29 5.21 8.07
N GLU A 115 7.44 5.77 8.93
CA GLU A 115 6.46 5.02 9.71
C GLU A 115 5.04 5.47 9.37
N THR A 116 4.10 4.55 9.53
CA THR A 116 2.67 4.79 9.29
C THR A 116 1.96 4.87 10.63
N SER A 117 1.11 5.89 10.79
CA SER A 117 0.30 6.09 11.99
C SER A 117 -1.15 6.37 11.64
N CYS A 118 -2.06 6.03 12.56
CA CYS A 118 -3.44 6.47 12.46
C CYS A 118 -3.54 7.91 12.97
N LYS A 119 -4.15 8.78 12.17
CA LYS A 119 -4.58 10.09 12.63
C LYS A 119 -5.66 9.91 13.70
N THR A 120 -5.67 10.82 14.67
CA THR A 120 -6.71 10.89 15.70
C THR A 120 -7.78 11.88 15.25
N TYR A 121 -9.03 11.49 15.44
CA TYR A 121 -10.22 12.29 15.15
C TYR A 121 -11.07 12.40 16.41
N LYS A 122 -11.83 13.48 16.53
CA LYS A 122 -12.84 13.61 17.58
C LYS A 122 -14.07 12.79 17.19
N ILE A 123 -14.85 12.36 18.18
CA ILE A 123 -16.03 11.51 17.95
C ILE A 123 -17.08 12.21 17.08
N GLU A 124 -17.16 13.54 17.11
CA GLU A 124 -18.08 14.34 16.30
C GLU A 124 -17.73 14.33 14.80
N GLU A 125 -16.52 13.89 14.45
CA GLU A 125 -16.08 13.72 13.05
C GLU A 125 -16.48 12.35 12.48
N GLN A 126 -17.19 11.52 13.26
CA GLN A 126 -17.69 10.24 12.80
C GLN A 126 -18.65 10.44 11.60
N PRO A 127 -18.61 9.55 10.58
CA PRO A 127 -19.51 9.66 9.44
C PRO A 127 -20.99 9.69 9.85
N LYS A 128 -21.82 10.44 9.12
CA LYS A 128 -23.27 10.48 9.36
C LYS A 128 -23.89 9.10 9.15
N LYS A 129 -24.96 8.79 9.89
CA LYS A 129 -25.77 7.59 9.68
C LYS A 129 -26.16 7.43 8.20
N GLY A 130 -26.18 6.19 7.72
CA GLY A 130 -26.42 5.85 6.32
C GLY A 130 -25.22 6.02 5.39
N ALA A 131 -24.05 6.43 5.91
CA ALA A 131 -22.86 6.64 5.07
C ALA A 131 -22.38 5.34 4.40
N VAL A 132 -21.96 5.48 3.14
CA VAL A 132 -21.15 4.48 2.45
C VAL A 132 -19.67 4.80 2.67
N ILE A 133 -18.93 3.89 3.28
CA ILE A 133 -17.53 4.09 3.68
C ILE A 133 -16.62 3.26 2.77
N ILE A 134 -15.76 3.94 2.01
CA ILE A 134 -14.80 3.30 1.11
C ILE A 134 -13.49 2.99 1.85
N PHE A 135 -13.10 1.72 1.90
CA PHE A 135 -11.82 1.27 2.45
C PHE A 135 -10.88 0.79 1.35
N THR A 136 -9.73 1.46 1.24
CA THR A 136 -8.74 1.22 0.18
C THR A 136 -7.54 0.40 0.65
N SER A 137 -7.49 0.03 1.94
CA SER A 137 -6.47 -0.87 2.48
C SER A 137 -6.84 -1.41 3.87
N PRO A 138 -6.22 -2.52 4.32
CA PRO A 138 -6.32 -3.00 5.70
C PRO A 138 -6.06 -1.90 6.75
N SER A 139 -5.03 -1.07 6.53
CA SER A 139 -4.68 0.01 7.44
C SER A 139 -5.79 1.06 7.59
N THR A 140 -6.58 1.32 6.53
CA THR A 140 -7.70 2.27 6.65
C THR A 140 -8.83 1.75 7.52
N ILE A 141 -9.09 0.44 7.51
CA ILE A 141 -10.05 -0.21 8.41
C ILE A 141 -9.53 -0.09 9.85
N HIS A 142 -8.29 -0.52 10.09
CA HIS A 142 -7.68 -0.46 11.42
C HIS A 142 -7.77 0.97 12.01
N CYS A 143 -7.38 1.97 11.24
CA CYS A 143 -7.44 3.36 11.70
C CYS A 143 -8.87 3.89 11.87
N PHE A 144 -9.84 3.39 11.11
CA PHE A 144 -11.25 3.73 11.32
C PHE A 144 -11.74 3.22 12.67
N PHE A 145 -11.55 1.93 12.95
CA PHE A 145 -12.00 1.32 14.22
C PHE A 145 -11.21 1.79 15.45
N LYS A 146 -10.03 2.39 15.26
CA LYS A 146 -9.32 3.09 16.33
C LYS A 146 -9.98 4.42 16.72
N ASN A 147 -10.71 5.04 15.79
CA ASN A 147 -11.31 6.37 15.98
C ASN A 147 -12.82 6.32 16.19
N PHE A 148 -13.51 5.40 15.54
CA PHE A 148 -14.97 5.38 15.43
C PHE A 148 -15.53 3.99 15.65
N SER A 149 -16.75 3.92 16.18
CA SER A 149 -17.54 2.69 16.20
C SER A 149 -18.25 2.50 14.86
N TRP A 150 -18.61 1.25 14.54
CA TRP A 150 -19.43 0.94 13.38
C TRP A 150 -20.90 1.20 13.69
N ASP A 151 -21.55 2.08 12.92
CA ASP A 151 -23.00 2.25 12.97
C ASP A 151 -23.68 1.20 12.06
N ALA A 152 -24.76 0.60 12.52
CA ALA A 152 -25.48 -0.45 11.79
C ALA A 152 -26.05 0.02 10.44
N SER A 153 -26.24 1.33 10.25
CA SER A 153 -26.68 1.92 8.99
C SER A 153 -25.55 2.10 7.97
N TYR A 154 -24.29 1.91 8.36
CA TYR A 154 -23.16 2.02 7.44
C TYR A 154 -23.09 0.86 6.47
N ARG A 155 -22.54 1.14 5.29
CA ARG A 155 -22.18 0.14 4.30
C ARG A 155 -20.74 0.37 3.86
N ALA A 156 -19.90 -0.66 3.92
CA ALA A 156 -18.54 -0.59 3.43
C ALA A 156 -18.47 -0.88 1.93
N VAL A 157 -17.58 -0.19 1.22
CA VAL A 157 -17.10 -0.61 -0.09
C VAL A 157 -15.60 -0.86 0.02
N LEU A 158 -15.19 -2.08 -0.27
CA LEU A 158 -13.81 -2.54 -0.13
C LEU A 158 -13.15 -2.59 -1.50
N ILE A 159 -11.91 -2.11 -1.58
CA ILE A 159 -11.14 -2.16 -2.84
C ILE A 159 -10.77 -3.58 -3.27
N GLY A 160 -10.83 -4.57 -2.38
CA GLY A 160 -10.49 -5.95 -2.71
C GLY A 160 -10.47 -6.90 -1.52
N GLU A 161 -10.30 -8.19 -1.81
CA GLU A 161 -10.40 -9.30 -0.85
C GLU A 161 -9.38 -9.25 0.29
N ALA A 162 -8.16 -8.77 0.03
CA ALA A 162 -7.15 -8.61 1.07
C ALA A 162 -7.63 -7.65 2.17
N THR A 163 -8.35 -6.59 1.80
CA THR A 163 -8.92 -5.61 2.74
C THR A 163 -10.09 -6.21 3.51
N LYS A 164 -10.91 -7.06 2.87
CA LYS A 164 -12.06 -7.73 3.50
C LYS A 164 -11.70 -8.56 4.72
N LYS A 165 -10.53 -9.20 4.74
CA LYS A 165 -10.07 -10.00 5.89
C LYS A 165 -9.93 -9.20 7.19
N HIS A 166 -9.83 -7.88 7.10
CA HIS A 166 -9.67 -7.00 8.25
C HIS A 166 -10.97 -6.32 8.68
N LEU A 167 -12.05 -6.45 7.91
CA LEU A 167 -13.35 -5.89 8.27
C LEU A 167 -14.05 -6.80 9.30
N PRO A 168 -14.60 -6.26 10.39
CA PRO A 168 -15.44 -7.03 11.31
C PRO A 168 -16.61 -7.72 10.59
N LYS A 169 -17.01 -8.90 11.07
CA LYS A 169 -17.97 -9.78 10.37
C LYS A 169 -19.38 -9.18 10.31
N GLU A 170 -19.71 -8.33 11.27
CA GLU A 170 -20.99 -7.65 11.42
C GLU A 170 -21.19 -6.48 10.44
N CYS A 171 -20.12 -6.03 9.77
CA CYS A 171 -20.21 -4.91 8.84
C CYS A 171 -20.79 -5.36 7.51
N LEU A 172 -21.84 -4.67 7.03
CA LEU A 172 -22.32 -4.83 5.67
C LEU A 172 -21.29 -4.28 4.68
N TYR A 173 -20.96 -5.04 3.64
CA TYR A 173 -19.96 -4.63 2.67
C TYR A 173 -20.26 -5.09 1.24
N LEU A 174 -19.70 -4.36 0.28
CA LEU A 174 -19.47 -4.81 -1.10
C LEU A 174 -17.98 -4.75 -1.41
N ILE A 175 -17.55 -5.52 -2.41
CA ILE A 175 -16.20 -5.47 -2.95
C ILE A 175 -16.29 -4.85 -4.35
N ALA A 176 -15.39 -3.92 -4.64
CA ALA A 176 -15.28 -3.30 -5.95
C ALA A 176 -14.88 -4.35 -7.01
N ASP A 177 -15.37 -4.18 -8.23
CA ASP A 177 -15.10 -5.12 -9.33
C ASP A 177 -13.61 -5.11 -9.72
N GLU A 178 -12.94 -3.98 -9.48
CA GLU A 178 -11.52 -3.78 -9.73
C GLU A 178 -10.88 -3.10 -8.52
N ALA A 179 -9.60 -3.37 -8.29
CA ALA A 179 -8.82 -2.78 -7.19
C ALA A 179 -8.41 -1.31 -7.45
N LEU A 180 -9.38 -0.49 -7.85
CA LEU A 180 -9.25 0.92 -8.20
C LEU A 180 -10.23 1.77 -7.39
N ILE A 181 -9.82 3.00 -7.05
CA ILE A 181 -10.67 3.95 -6.33
C ILE A 181 -11.93 4.27 -7.14
N ASP A 182 -11.80 4.45 -8.45
CA ASP A 182 -12.94 4.73 -9.33
C ASP A 182 -13.96 3.59 -9.35
N SER A 183 -13.49 2.34 -9.30
CA SER A 183 -14.36 1.16 -9.17
C SER A 183 -15.10 1.15 -7.83
N CYS A 184 -14.43 1.54 -6.73
CA CYS A 184 -15.08 1.70 -5.43
C CYS A 184 -16.16 2.80 -5.46
N ILE A 185 -15.88 3.95 -6.09
CA ILE A 185 -16.83 5.07 -6.21
C ILE A 185 -18.03 4.67 -7.08
N LYS A 186 -17.80 3.92 -8.16
CA LYS A 186 -18.90 3.41 -9.00
C LYS A 186 -19.80 2.48 -8.16
N LYS A 187 -19.21 1.54 -7.43
CA LYS A 187 -19.94 0.61 -6.56
C LYS A 187 -20.71 1.32 -5.45
N SER A 188 -20.16 2.38 -4.87
CA SER A 188 -20.87 3.16 -3.83
C SER A 188 -22.13 3.85 -4.38
N LYS A 189 -22.07 4.39 -5.60
CA LYS A 189 -23.22 5.02 -6.27
C LYS A 189 -24.32 4.03 -6.65
N GLU A 190 -23.96 2.78 -6.95
CA GLU A 190 -24.93 1.70 -7.22
C GLU A 190 -25.75 1.35 -5.96
N ILE A 191 -25.12 1.38 -4.77
CA ILE A 191 -25.82 1.18 -3.48
C ILE A 191 -26.85 2.27 -3.23
N GLU A 192 -26.49 3.54 -3.45
CA GLU A 192 -27.39 4.67 -3.22
C GLU A 192 -28.64 4.56 -4.08
N LYS A 193 -28.49 4.29 -5.39
CA LYS A 193 -29.63 4.13 -6.31
C LYS A 193 -30.57 2.97 -5.97
N ASN A 194 -30.04 1.89 -5.43
CA ASN A 194 -30.85 0.72 -5.04
C ASN A 194 -31.52 0.91 -3.66
N SER A 195 -31.11 1.90 -2.88
CA SER A 195 -31.70 2.22 -1.57
C SER A 195 -32.98 3.06 -1.70
N ASP A 196 -33.17 3.73 -2.85
CA ASP A 196 -34.34 4.58 -3.15
C ASP A 196 -35.58 3.80 -3.62
N PHE A 197 -35.47 2.47 -3.81
CA PHE A 197 -36.59 1.60 -4.23
C PHE A 197 -37.24 0.80 -3.08
N SER A 198 -36.92 1.12 -1.83
CA SER A 198 -37.53 0.51 -0.63
C SER A 198 -38.32 1.51 0.21
N LEU A 199 -39.23 2.26 -0.45
CA LEU A 199 -40.32 3.01 0.17
C LEU A 199 -41.67 2.48 -0.33
#